data_AF-X6L9U0-F1
#
_entry.id   AF-X6L9U0-F1
#
_cell.length_a   1.000
_cell.length_b   1.000
_cell.length_c   1.000
_cell.angle_alpha   90.00
_cell.angle_beta   90.00
_cell.angle_gamma   90.00
#
_symmetry.space_group_name_H-M   'P 1'
#
loop_
_entity.id
_entity.type
_entity.pdbx_description
1 polymer ?
#
loop_
_entity_poly.entity_id
_entity_poly.type
_entity_poly.pdbx_seq_one_letter_code
_entity_poly.pdbx_strand_id
1 'polypeptide(L)'
;KFLGHVVNVQLIAVDVHAGFGRHEIRQVMKDCKDKEKKEMWIFLDEVNTSPDIGWFKELICDHSLDGVKISDQIKIIAGCNPYQPRIQNSEVMNLSDPSSKWMYRVVPLCDTMKEYVWPFGHCSNVLFFIQCRQLTKQIKDKFNNNAVIYKKIQQWELKIIRDIDASQRFLRKCLNFFYWLMQQYETILENDIQSSWTGRALNIALGLCYYFRLDKRGRTMYNNLMYQRKGRSFSELLNTEINNLSKSFKIPAK
;
A
#
# COMPACT_ATOMS: atom_id res chain seq x y z
N LYS A 1 0.06 -14.77 -5.68
CA LYS A 1 0.60 -14.43 -7.03
C LYS A 1 1.87 -15.20 -7.37
N PHE A 2 2.96 -15.08 -6.59
CA PHE A 2 4.19 -15.86 -6.83
C PHE A 2 3.94 -17.38 -6.85
N LEU A 3 3.23 -17.91 -5.85
CA LEU A 3 2.92 -19.35 -5.78
C LEU A 3 2.20 -19.85 -7.04
N GLY A 4 1.11 -19.17 -7.44
CA GLY A 4 0.37 -19.52 -8.66
C GLY A 4 1.25 -19.50 -9.92
N HIS A 5 2.19 -18.56 -10.02
CA HIS A 5 3.15 -18.54 -11.12
C HIS A 5 4.10 -19.74 -11.11
N VAL A 6 4.63 -20.11 -9.93
CA VAL A 6 5.54 -21.26 -9.77
C VAL A 6 4.85 -22.58 -10.09
N VAL A 7 3.60 -22.76 -9.65
CA VAL A 7 2.83 -23.98 -9.91
C VAL A 7 2.10 -23.97 -11.27
N ASN A 8 2.28 -22.90 -12.07
CA ASN A 8 1.60 -22.71 -13.35
C ASN A 8 0.06 -22.81 -13.27
N VAL A 9 -0.51 -22.27 -12.19
CA VAL A 9 -1.95 -22.18 -11.96
C VAL A 9 -2.42 -20.75 -12.17
N GLN A 10 -3.54 -20.57 -12.87
CA GLN A 10 -4.15 -19.26 -13.03
C GLN A 10 -4.67 -18.77 -11.68
N LEU A 11 -4.17 -17.61 -11.24
CA LEU A 11 -4.63 -16.95 -10.02
C LEU A 11 -5.35 -15.64 -10.37
N ILE A 12 -6.61 -15.55 -9.98
CA ILE A 12 -7.39 -14.31 -10.01
C ILE A 12 -7.35 -13.71 -8.61
N ALA A 13 -6.87 -12.47 -8.49
CA ALA A 13 -6.86 -11.74 -7.23
C ALA A 13 -7.94 -10.65 -7.28
N VAL A 14 -8.79 -10.63 -6.27
CA VAL A 14 -9.95 -9.73 -6.14
C VAL A 14 -9.82 -8.97 -4.83
N ASP A 15 -9.88 -7.65 -4.88
CA ASP A 15 -9.90 -6.80 -3.69
C ASP A 15 -11.35 -6.62 -3.24
N VAL A 16 -11.74 -7.22 -2.11
CA VAL A 16 -13.08 -7.06 -1.54
C VAL A 16 -13.16 -5.71 -0.83
N HIS A 17 -14.28 -5.02 -1.01
CA HIS A 17 -14.59 -3.78 -0.31
C HIS A 17 -16.04 -3.79 0.17
N ALA A 18 -16.46 -2.75 0.91
CA ALA A 18 -17.80 -2.66 1.50
C ALA A 18 -18.97 -2.73 0.49
N GLY A 19 -18.71 -2.52 -0.79
CA GLY A 19 -19.70 -2.60 -1.87
C GLY A 19 -19.57 -3.86 -2.73
N PHE A 20 -18.67 -4.78 -2.36
CA PHE A 20 -18.45 -6.03 -3.07
C PHE A 20 -19.27 -7.12 -2.39
N GLY A 21 -20.32 -7.58 -3.06
CA GLY A 21 -21.28 -8.51 -2.50
C GLY A 21 -21.63 -9.64 -3.46
N ARG A 22 -22.85 -10.16 -3.34
CA ARG A 22 -23.33 -11.31 -4.13
C ARG A 22 -23.17 -11.13 -5.64
N HIS A 23 -23.47 -9.94 -6.17
CA HIS A 23 -23.47 -9.69 -7.61
C HIS A 23 -22.05 -9.72 -8.19
N GLU A 24 -21.09 -9.13 -7.48
CA GLU A 24 -19.69 -9.11 -7.88
C GLU A 24 -19.07 -10.51 -7.78
N ILE A 25 -19.39 -11.27 -6.72
CA ILE A 25 -18.97 -12.67 -6.58
C ILE A 25 -19.46 -13.50 -7.78
N ARG A 26 -20.73 -13.35 -8.16
CA ARG A 26 -21.30 -14.04 -9.33
C ARG A 26 -20.57 -13.69 -10.62
N GLN A 27 -20.25 -12.41 -10.81
CA GLN A 27 -19.54 -11.96 -12.00
C GLN A 27 -18.15 -12.62 -12.07
N VAL A 28 -17.40 -12.59 -10.96
CA VAL A 28 -16.09 -13.25 -10.87
C VAL A 28 -16.21 -14.75 -11.18
N MET A 29 -17.17 -15.44 -10.57
CA MET A 29 -17.37 -16.88 -10.78
C MET A 29 -17.80 -17.21 -12.21
N LYS A 30 -18.64 -16.38 -12.83
CA LYS A 30 -19.06 -16.56 -14.23
C LYS A 30 -17.87 -16.45 -15.18
N ASP A 31 -17.00 -15.47 -14.98
CA ASP A 31 -15.78 -15.28 -15.78
C ASP A 31 -14.76 -16.43 -15.61
N CYS A 32 -14.90 -17.22 -14.54
CA CYS A 32 -14.10 -18.42 -14.27
C CYS A 32 -14.69 -19.67 -14.95
N LYS A 33 -16.02 -19.79 -15.04
CA LYS A 33 -16.70 -20.95 -15.65
C LYS A 33 -16.21 -21.21 -17.08
N ASP A 34 -16.02 -20.15 -17.85
CA ASP A 34 -15.56 -20.24 -19.24
C ASP A 34 -14.12 -20.79 -19.38
N LYS A 35 -13.40 -20.95 -18.26
CA LYS A 35 -11.99 -21.38 -18.18
C LYS A 35 -11.79 -22.68 -17.39
N GLU A 36 -12.87 -23.38 -17.02
CA GLU A 36 -12.88 -24.53 -16.08
C GLU A 36 -12.01 -25.72 -16.49
N LYS A 37 -11.48 -25.81 -17.72
CA LYS A 37 -10.70 -26.98 -18.16
C LYS A 37 -9.37 -27.20 -17.41
N LYS A 38 -8.92 -26.23 -16.59
CA LYS A 38 -7.70 -26.31 -15.79
C LYS A 38 -7.96 -25.81 -14.38
N GLU A 39 -7.13 -26.27 -13.43
CA GLU A 39 -7.17 -25.77 -12.06
C GLU A 39 -6.97 -24.24 -12.03
N MET A 40 -7.77 -23.57 -11.21
CA MET A 40 -7.76 -22.13 -11.03
C MET A 40 -7.89 -21.77 -9.55
N TRP A 41 -7.17 -20.74 -9.14
CA TRP A 41 -7.26 -20.19 -7.80
C TRP A 41 -7.89 -18.80 -7.84
N ILE A 42 -8.83 -18.56 -6.92
CA ILE A 42 -9.43 -17.24 -6.69
C ILE A 42 -8.98 -16.79 -5.31
N PHE A 43 -8.24 -15.68 -5.26
CA PHE A 43 -7.83 -15.03 -4.04
C PHE A 43 -8.70 -13.81 -3.77
N LEU A 44 -9.46 -13.85 -2.69
CA LEU A 44 -10.32 -12.76 -2.22
C LEU A 44 -9.60 -12.04 -1.08
N ASP A 45 -9.12 -10.83 -1.31
CA ASP A 45 -8.43 -10.04 -0.28
C ASP A 45 -9.44 -9.26 0.57
N GLU A 46 -9.16 -9.15 1.86
CA GLU A 46 -9.97 -8.39 2.84
C GLU A 46 -11.48 -8.75 2.87
N VAL A 47 -11.85 -10.04 2.80
CA VAL A 47 -13.26 -10.49 2.70
C VAL A 47 -14.17 -9.95 3.80
N ASN A 48 -13.62 -9.74 4.99
CA ASN A 48 -14.35 -9.22 6.14
C ASN A 48 -14.55 -7.70 6.12
N THR A 49 -14.27 -7.01 5.02
CA THR A 49 -14.66 -5.60 4.82
C THR A 49 -16.06 -5.46 4.23
N SER A 50 -16.59 -6.53 3.63
CA SER A 50 -17.94 -6.55 3.05
C SER A 50 -19.00 -6.89 4.11
N PRO A 51 -20.15 -6.20 4.11
CA PRO A 51 -21.31 -6.58 4.94
C PRO A 51 -21.89 -7.94 4.57
N ASP A 52 -21.65 -8.40 3.34
CA ASP A 52 -22.19 -9.62 2.75
C ASP A 52 -21.38 -10.88 3.12
N ILE A 53 -20.86 -10.93 4.36
CA ILE A 53 -19.93 -11.98 4.83
C ILE A 53 -20.51 -13.41 4.70
N GLY A 54 -21.84 -13.55 4.74
CA GLY A 54 -22.52 -14.84 4.57
C GLY A 54 -22.25 -15.48 3.20
N TRP A 55 -22.17 -14.69 2.13
CA TRP A 55 -21.84 -15.18 0.80
C TRP A 55 -20.40 -15.68 0.71
N PHE A 56 -19.48 -14.99 1.40
CA PHE A 56 -18.10 -15.46 1.50
C PHE A 56 -17.98 -16.73 2.34
N LYS A 57 -18.77 -16.87 3.41
CA LYS A 57 -18.84 -18.12 4.17
C LYS A 57 -19.27 -19.27 3.27
N GLU A 58 -20.35 -19.12 2.52
CA GLU A 58 -20.84 -20.15 1.60
C GLU A 58 -19.76 -20.53 0.58
N LEU A 59 -19.11 -19.54 0.00
CA LEU A 59 -18.07 -19.70 -1.01
C LEU A 59 -16.81 -20.41 -0.46
N ILE A 60 -16.39 -20.06 0.76
CA ILE A 60 -15.13 -20.53 1.36
C ILE A 60 -15.32 -21.86 2.10
N CYS A 61 -16.34 -21.93 2.97
CA CYS A 61 -16.56 -23.08 3.84
C CYS A 61 -17.40 -24.17 3.16
N ASP A 62 -18.46 -23.79 2.44
CA ASP A 62 -19.40 -24.75 1.85
C ASP A 62 -19.04 -25.08 0.39
N HIS A 63 -18.08 -24.36 -0.20
CA HIS A 63 -17.65 -24.49 -1.60
C HIS A 63 -18.84 -24.46 -2.56
N SER A 64 -19.77 -23.53 -2.32
CA SER A 64 -20.97 -23.32 -3.13
C SER A 64 -21.27 -21.85 -3.33
N LEU A 65 -22.10 -21.55 -4.31
CA LEU A 65 -22.64 -20.22 -4.55
C LEU A 65 -24.12 -20.35 -4.95
N ASP A 66 -24.99 -19.65 -4.24
CA ASP A 66 -26.45 -19.74 -4.41
C ASP A 66 -26.99 -21.17 -4.23
N GLY A 67 -26.38 -21.93 -3.32
CA GLY A 67 -26.70 -23.33 -3.06
C GLY A 67 -26.19 -24.31 -4.12
N VAL A 68 -25.50 -23.83 -5.16
CA VAL A 68 -24.93 -24.67 -6.21
C VAL A 68 -23.45 -24.90 -5.94
N LYS A 69 -23.05 -26.17 -5.87
CA LYS A 69 -21.66 -26.55 -5.65
C LYS A 69 -20.75 -26.01 -6.76
N ILE A 70 -19.59 -25.52 -6.38
CA ILE A 70 -18.57 -25.02 -7.30
C ILE A 70 -17.72 -26.19 -7.81
N SER A 71 -17.14 -26.06 -9.00
CA SER A 71 -16.21 -27.06 -9.53
C SER A 71 -15.01 -27.25 -8.60
N ASP A 72 -14.64 -28.50 -8.30
CA ASP A 72 -13.48 -28.83 -7.46
C ASP A 72 -12.14 -28.34 -8.05
N GLN A 73 -12.12 -27.96 -9.34
CA GLN A 73 -10.99 -27.32 -10.03
C GLN A 73 -10.78 -25.86 -9.63
N ILE A 74 -11.77 -25.22 -9.01
CA ILE A 74 -11.67 -23.86 -8.50
C ILE A 74 -11.35 -23.91 -7.01
N LYS A 75 -10.17 -23.41 -6.62
CA LYS A 75 -9.77 -23.26 -5.22
C LYS A 75 -9.98 -21.82 -4.78
N ILE A 76 -10.70 -21.64 -3.67
CA ILE A 76 -10.92 -20.32 -3.07
C ILE A 76 -9.91 -20.12 -1.94
N ILE A 77 -9.23 -18.98 -1.96
CA ILE A 77 -8.32 -18.53 -0.91
C ILE A 77 -8.81 -17.15 -0.47
N ALA A 78 -8.92 -16.92 0.84
CA ALA A 78 -9.41 -15.65 1.36
C ALA A 78 -8.42 -15.05 2.36
N GLY A 79 -8.15 -13.74 2.21
CA GLY A 79 -7.49 -12.92 3.21
C GLY A 79 -8.55 -12.19 4.05
N CYS A 80 -8.31 -12.05 5.35
CA CYS A 80 -9.14 -11.23 6.23
C CYS A 80 -8.28 -10.32 7.11
N ASN A 81 -8.82 -9.15 7.42
CA ASN A 81 -8.16 -8.17 8.28
C ASN A 81 -8.35 -8.53 9.77
N PRO A 82 -7.33 -8.37 10.61
CA PRO A 82 -7.44 -8.68 12.03
C PRO A 82 -8.37 -7.71 12.76
N TYR A 83 -9.09 -8.21 13.77
CA TYR A 83 -9.94 -7.39 14.63
C TYR A 83 -9.10 -6.69 15.71
N GLN A 84 -8.55 -5.52 15.38
CA GLN A 84 -7.68 -4.75 16.28
C GLN A 84 -8.31 -3.42 16.66
N PRO A 85 -8.40 -3.07 17.96
CA PRO A 85 -8.87 -1.75 18.38
C PRO A 85 -7.87 -0.67 17.95
N ARG A 86 -8.36 0.53 17.63
CA ARG A 86 -7.49 1.70 17.48
C ARG A 86 -6.90 2.04 18.83
N ILE A 87 -5.59 2.21 18.87
CA ILE A 87 -4.90 2.78 20.04
C ILE A 87 -5.42 4.23 20.20
N GLN A 88 -5.94 4.56 21.39
CA GLN A 88 -6.72 5.76 21.75
C GLN A 88 -5.96 7.10 21.69
N ASN A 89 -5.23 7.41 20.61
CA ASN A 89 -4.49 8.68 20.48
C ASN A 89 -5.05 9.65 19.43
N SER A 90 -6.21 9.35 18.82
CA SER A 90 -6.85 10.23 17.86
C SER A 90 -8.06 10.91 18.49
N GLU A 91 -7.95 12.22 18.77
CA GLU A 91 -9.05 13.11 19.18
C GLU A 91 -10.19 13.21 18.12
N VAL A 92 -10.04 12.53 16.98
CA VAL A 92 -11.00 12.48 15.87
C VAL A 92 -11.71 11.11 15.87
N MET A 93 -12.39 10.75 16.95
CA MET A 93 -13.39 9.68 16.91
C MET A 93 -14.76 10.29 16.68
N ASN A 94 -15.40 9.95 15.57
CA ASN A 94 -16.84 10.18 15.42
C ASN A 94 -17.56 9.21 16.37
N LEU A 95 -17.89 9.69 17.57
CA LEU A 95 -18.57 8.94 18.63
C LEU A 95 -19.90 8.29 18.19
N SER A 96 -20.46 8.74 17.07
CA SER A 96 -21.69 8.20 16.46
C SER A 96 -21.49 6.95 15.60
N ASP A 97 -20.26 6.58 15.23
CA ASP A 97 -19.97 5.37 14.45
C ASP A 97 -19.26 4.32 15.34
N PRO A 98 -19.96 3.23 15.75
CA PRO A 98 -19.39 2.16 16.57
C PRO A 98 -18.17 1.47 15.94
N SER A 99 -17.99 1.59 14.62
CA SER A 99 -16.87 1.01 13.87
C SER A 99 -15.62 1.89 13.90
N SER A 100 -15.75 3.15 14.32
CA SER A 100 -14.64 4.12 14.40
C SER A 100 -13.59 3.75 15.46
N LYS A 101 -13.96 2.89 16.41
CA LYS A 101 -13.07 2.35 17.45
C LYS A 101 -12.09 1.30 16.92
N TRP A 102 -12.34 0.71 15.75
CA TRP A 102 -11.52 -0.36 15.19
C TRP A 102 -10.52 0.17 14.17
N MET A 103 -9.33 -0.44 14.14
CA MET A 103 -8.26 -0.05 13.23
C MET A 103 -8.66 -0.28 11.77
N TYR A 104 -9.41 -1.35 11.53
CA TYR A 104 -10.03 -1.70 10.27
C TYR A 104 -11.56 -1.68 10.44
N ARG A 105 -12.28 -1.20 9.43
CA ARG A 105 -13.74 -1.38 9.36
C ARG A 105 -13.99 -2.79 8.86
N VAL A 106 -14.25 -3.71 9.78
CA VAL A 106 -14.44 -5.12 9.47
C VAL A 106 -15.71 -5.66 10.12
N VAL A 107 -16.33 -6.59 9.41
CA VAL A 107 -17.41 -7.44 9.88
C VAL A 107 -16.80 -8.62 10.64
N PRO A 108 -17.27 -8.92 11.86
CA PRO A 108 -16.82 -10.10 12.59
C PRO A 108 -17.07 -11.37 11.78
N LEU A 109 -16.07 -12.26 11.72
CA LEU A 109 -16.24 -13.58 11.11
C LEU A 109 -17.19 -14.44 11.95
N CYS A 110 -17.99 -15.28 11.31
CA CYS A 110 -18.78 -16.30 11.98
C CYS A 110 -17.88 -17.43 12.50
N ASP A 111 -18.39 -18.24 13.44
CA ASP A 111 -17.57 -19.25 14.13
C ASP A 111 -17.02 -20.31 13.17
N THR A 112 -17.81 -20.78 12.20
CA THR A 112 -17.34 -21.71 11.17
C THR A 112 -16.14 -21.16 10.41
N MET A 113 -16.16 -19.89 10.00
CA MET A 113 -15.01 -19.30 9.28
C MET A 113 -13.78 -19.22 10.17
N LYS A 114 -13.92 -18.95 11.48
CA LYS A 114 -12.78 -18.85 12.41
C LYS A 114 -11.98 -20.15 12.49
N GLU A 115 -12.62 -21.31 12.31
CA GLU A 115 -11.93 -22.61 12.27
C GLU A 115 -10.97 -22.75 11.07
N TYR A 116 -11.23 -22.02 9.98
CA TYR A 116 -10.38 -21.98 8.78
C TYR A 116 -9.36 -20.83 8.80
N VAL A 117 -9.33 -19.99 9.83
CA VAL A 117 -8.40 -18.86 9.90
C VAL A 117 -7.10 -19.28 10.55
N TRP A 118 -5.98 -19.06 9.85
CA TRP A 118 -4.65 -19.15 10.44
C TRP A 118 -3.89 -17.82 10.28
N PRO A 119 -3.07 -17.42 11.27
CA PRO A 119 -2.27 -16.21 11.15
C PRO A 119 -1.18 -16.39 10.09
N PHE A 120 -1.16 -15.51 9.09
CA PHE A 120 -0.11 -15.50 8.04
C PHE A 120 1.24 -14.98 8.56
N GLY A 121 1.26 -14.36 9.75
CA GLY A 121 2.44 -13.76 10.36
C GLY A 121 2.54 -12.24 10.17
N HIS A 122 3.51 -11.62 10.84
CA HIS A 122 3.76 -10.19 10.75
C HIS A 122 4.93 -9.91 9.81
N CYS A 123 4.86 -8.79 9.09
CA CYS A 123 5.99 -8.32 8.29
C CYS A 123 7.12 -7.89 9.24
N SER A 124 8.22 -8.66 9.28
CA SER A 124 9.42 -8.28 10.02
C SER A 124 10.11 -7.08 9.37
N ASN A 125 10.91 -6.33 10.14
CA ASN A 125 11.70 -5.21 9.61
C ASN A 125 12.59 -5.64 8.42
N VAL A 126 13.12 -6.87 8.46
CA VAL A 126 13.93 -7.44 7.37
C VAL A 126 13.10 -7.66 6.11
N LEU A 127 11.90 -8.26 6.24
CA LEU A 127 11.00 -8.46 5.10
C LEU A 127 10.55 -7.12 4.50
N PHE A 128 10.24 -6.14 5.34
CA PHE A 128 9.85 -4.81 4.89
C PHE A 128 10.99 -4.10 4.14
N PHE A 129 12.23 -4.20 4.62
CA PHE A 129 13.39 -3.67 3.93
C PHE A 129 13.60 -4.33 2.55
N ILE A 130 13.47 -5.66 2.47
CA ILE A 130 13.55 -6.40 1.20
C ILE A 130 12.43 -5.95 0.25
N GLN A 131 11.22 -5.74 0.76
CA GLN A 131 10.10 -5.24 -0.03
C GLN A 131 10.36 -3.82 -0.56
N CYS A 132 10.89 -2.91 0.27
CA CYS A 132 11.28 -1.57 -0.12
C CYS A 132 12.32 -1.61 -1.25
N ARG A 133 13.33 -2.49 -1.11
CA ARG A 133 14.34 -2.71 -2.15
C ARG A 133 13.73 -3.18 -3.46
N GLN A 134 12.85 -4.17 -3.41
CA GLN A 134 12.24 -4.73 -4.62
C GLN A 134 11.35 -3.71 -5.35
N LEU A 135 10.56 -2.92 -4.62
CA LEU A 135 9.71 -1.89 -5.23
C LEU A 135 10.52 -0.71 -5.76
N THR A 136 11.60 -0.32 -5.07
CA THR A 136 12.53 0.70 -5.57
C THR A 136 13.18 0.25 -6.89
N LYS A 137 13.60 -1.02 -6.96
CA LYS A 137 14.11 -1.62 -8.20
C LYS A 137 13.07 -1.61 -9.32
N GLN A 138 11.83 -2.01 -9.04
CA GLN A 138 10.74 -1.97 -10.02
C GLN A 138 10.51 -0.55 -10.58
N ILE A 139 10.60 0.49 -9.76
CA ILE A 139 10.48 1.88 -10.22
C ILE A 139 11.66 2.30 -11.06
N LYS A 140 12.87 1.96 -10.63
CA LYS A 140 14.09 2.23 -11.39
C LYS A 140 14.00 1.60 -12.78
N ASP A 141 13.56 0.34 -12.86
CA ASP A 141 13.44 -0.43 -14.10
C ASP A 141 12.29 0.05 -15.01
N LYS A 142 11.43 0.97 -14.56
CA LYS A 142 10.49 1.69 -15.45
C LYS A 142 11.17 2.76 -16.31
N PHE A 143 12.40 3.17 -15.98
CA PHE A 143 13.19 4.11 -16.76
C PHE A 143 14.18 3.34 -17.65
N ASN A 144 14.53 3.92 -18.80
CA ASN A 144 15.58 3.38 -19.66
C ASN A 144 16.93 3.35 -18.90
N ASN A 145 17.64 2.22 -18.94
CA ASN A 145 18.90 2.02 -18.20
C ASN A 145 20.01 3.03 -18.56
N ASN A 146 19.98 3.58 -19.78
CA ASN A 146 20.92 4.60 -20.23
C ASN A 146 20.53 6.02 -19.81
N ALA A 147 19.30 6.23 -19.32
CA ALA A 147 18.83 7.54 -18.91
C ALA A 147 19.57 8.05 -17.67
N VAL A 148 19.80 9.36 -17.61
CA VAL A 148 20.40 10.03 -16.44
C VAL A 148 19.59 9.73 -15.17
N ILE A 149 18.26 9.74 -15.29
CA ILE A 149 17.33 9.43 -14.19
C ILE A 149 17.59 8.03 -13.60
N TYR A 150 17.81 7.01 -14.45
CA TYR A 150 18.10 5.65 -14.00
C TYR A 150 19.37 5.61 -13.14
N LYS A 151 20.45 6.23 -13.63
CA LYS A 151 21.74 6.32 -12.91
C LYS A 151 21.60 7.07 -11.59
N LYS A 152 20.79 8.14 -11.55
CA LYS A 152 20.53 8.91 -10.32
C LYS A 152 19.75 8.11 -9.28
N ILE A 153 18.69 7.43 -9.70
CA ILE A 153 17.92 6.53 -8.80
C ILE A 153 18.83 5.41 -8.28
N GLN A 154 19.70 4.84 -9.14
CA GLN A 154 20.67 3.83 -8.73
C GLN A 154 21.66 4.35 -7.67
N GLN A 155 22.20 5.57 -7.84
CA GLN A 155 23.08 6.20 -6.85
C GLN A 155 22.36 6.43 -5.51
N TRP A 156 21.06 6.75 -5.55
CA TRP A 156 20.25 7.04 -4.37
C TRP A 156 19.54 5.82 -3.78
N GLU A 157 19.69 4.62 -4.36
CA GLU A 157 18.89 3.43 -4.05
C GLU A 157 18.87 3.11 -2.54
N LEU A 158 20.05 3.03 -1.91
CA LEU A 158 20.15 2.75 -0.48
C LEU A 158 19.50 3.84 0.39
N LYS A 159 19.58 5.11 -0.02
CA LYS A 159 19.01 6.23 0.73
C LYS A 159 17.49 6.27 0.60
N ILE A 160 16.96 6.03 -0.60
CA ILE A 160 15.52 5.89 -0.86
C ILE A 160 14.95 4.77 0.02
N ILE A 161 15.59 3.59 0.02
CA ILE A 161 15.15 2.45 0.81
C ILE A 161 15.14 2.78 2.31
N ARG A 162 16.23 3.33 2.85
CA ARG A 162 16.37 3.64 4.28
C ARG A 162 15.39 4.71 4.78
N ASP A 163 15.14 5.73 3.96
CA ASP A 163 14.24 6.83 4.33
C ASP A 163 12.78 6.36 4.28
N ILE A 164 12.41 5.55 3.29
CA ILE A 164 11.06 4.98 3.22
C ILE A 164 10.86 3.93 4.32
N ASP A 165 11.87 3.10 4.61
CA ASP A 165 11.84 2.12 5.69
C ASP A 165 11.55 2.77 7.05
N ALA A 166 12.24 3.88 7.35
CA ALA A 166 12.00 4.68 8.56
C ALA A 166 10.63 5.34 8.64
N SER A 167 9.98 5.54 7.50
CA SER A 167 8.70 6.23 7.39
C SER A 167 7.52 5.26 7.43
N GLN A 168 7.77 4.01 7.83
CA GLN A 168 6.83 2.91 8.11
C GLN A 168 5.37 3.13 7.67
N ARG A 169 4.98 2.36 6.65
CA ARG A 169 3.67 2.33 5.95
C ARG A 169 3.51 3.43 4.89
N PHE A 170 2.74 3.09 3.84
CA PHE A 170 2.58 3.85 2.58
C PHE A 170 3.71 3.77 1.55
N LEU A 171 4.58 2.75 1.64
CA LEU A 171 5.65 2.44 0.69
C LEU A 171 5.25 2.63 -0.79
N ARG A 172 4.17 1.98 -1.24
CA ARG A 172 3.70 2.08 -2.63
C ARG A 172 3.29 3.51 -3.03
N LYS A 173 2.59 4.23 -2.16
CA LYS A 173 2.15 5.61 -2.45
C LYS A 173 3.36 6.54 -2.53
N CYS A 174 4.27 6.47 -1.55
CA CYS A 174 5.49 7.27 -1.53
C CYS A 174 6.33 7.02 -2.79
N LEU A 175 6.51 5.76 -3.15
CA LEU A 175 7.25 5.35 -4.33
C LEU A 175 6.57 5.79 -5.64
N ASN A 176 5.25 5.74 -5.73
CA ASN A 176 4.53 6.26 -6.90
C ASN A 176 4.65 7.79 -7.05
N PHE A 177 4.54 8.55 -5.95
CA PHE A 177 4.77 10.00 -5.97
C PHE A 177 6.21 10.33 -6.34
N PHE A 178 7.17 9.61 -5.76
CA PHE A 178 8.58 9.75 -6.11
C PHE A 178 8.81 9.48 -7.60
N TYR A 179 8.26 8.38 -8.15
CA TYR A 179 8.33 8.08 -9.57
C TYR A 179 7.77 9.21 -10.42
N TRP A 180 6.57 9.72 -10.10
CA TRP A 180 5.93 10.82 -10.82
C TRP A 180 6.79 12.09 -10.81
N LEU A 181 7.41 12.43 -9.67
CA LEU A 181 8.34 13.57 -9.57
C LEU A 181 9.63 13.35 -10.39
N MET A 182 10.14 12.13 -10.41
CA MET A 182 11.32 11.78 -11.22
C MET A 182 11.03 11.80 -12.73
N GLN A 183 9.77 11.67 -13.16
CA GLN A 183 9.39 11.88 -14.57
C GLN A 183 9.50 13.34 -14.99
N GLN A 184 9.41 14.29 -14.04
CA GLN A 184 9.58 15.73 -14.29
C GLN A 184 11.05 16.17 -14.20
N TYR A 185 11.99 15.21 -14.19
CA TYR A 185 13.41 15.50 -14.06
C TYR A 185 13.94 16.23 -15.30
N GLU A 186 14.55 17.39 -15.07
CA GLU A 186 15.36 18.10 -16.05
C GLU A 186 16.79 18.17 -15.54
N THR A 187 17.78 18.11 -16.44
CA THR A 187 19.20 18.16 -16.08
C THR A 187 19.58 19.43 -15.31
N ILE A 188 18.88 20.54 -15.55
CA ILE A 188 19.09 21.81 -14.85
C ILE A 188 18.67 21.75 -13.37
N LEU A 189 17.72 20.88 -13.02
CA LEU A 189 17.19 20.71 -11.65
C LEU A 189 18.16 19.93 -10.74
N GLU A 190 19.16 19.28 -11.32
CA GLU A 190 20.16 18.50 -10.58
C GLU A 190 21.38 19.33 -10.15
N ASN A 191 21.56 20.53 -10.74
CA ASN A 191 22.69 21.43 -10.49
C ASN A 191 22.46 22.39 -9.30
N ASP A 192 21.43 22.14 -8.48
CA ASP A 192 21.18 22.90 -7.26
C ASP A 192 22.22 22.54 -6.18
N ILE A 193 22.92 23.56 -5.69
CA ILE A 193 24.03 23.46 -4.72
C ILE A 193 23.52 22.98 -3.35
N GLN A 194 22.25 23.21 -2.99
CA GLN A 194 21.70 22.84 -1.69
C GLN A 194 21.16 21.42 -1.62
N SER A 195 20.51 20.92 -2.68
CA SER A 195 19.93 19.57 -2.72
C SER A 195 19.65 19.10 -4.14
N SER A 196 20.10 17.90 -4.51
CA SER A 196 19.78 17.32 -5.82
C SER A 196 18.27 17.09 -5.98
N TRP A 197 17.76 17.16 -7.21
CA TRP A 197 16.34 16.90 -7.50
C TRP A 197 15.87 15.57 -6.93
N THR A 198 16.72 14.54 -7.02
CA THR A 198 16.41 13.21 -6.47
C THR A 198 16.13 13.26 -4.95
N GLY A 199 16.92 14.05 -4.20
CA GLY A 199 16.70 14.26 -2.77
C GLY A 199 15.45 15.07 -2.48
N ARG A 200 15.20 16.12 -3.26
CA ARG A 200 14.01 16.97 -3.15
C ARG A 200 12.73 16.17 -3.43
N ALA A 201 12.71 15.40 -4.52
CA ALA A 201 11.62 14.52 -4.90
C ALA A 201 11.30 13.49 -3.81
N LEU A 202 12.32 12.91 -3.19
CA LEU A 202 12.15 11.98 -2.06
C LEU A 202 11.53 12.67 -0.84
N ASN A 203 12.02 13.86 -0.46
CA ASN A 203 11.48 14.61 0.68
C ASN A 203 10.03 15.03 0.45
N ILE A 204 9.66 15.47 -0.76
CA ILE A 204 8.28 15.82 -1.12
C ILE A 204 7.38 14.58 -1.01
N ALA A 205 7.81 13.44 -1.58
CA ALA A 205 7.05 12.20 -1.51
C ALA A 205 6.80 11.74 -0.07
N LEU A 206 7.83 11.79 0.79
CA LEU A 206 7.75 11.48 2.22
C LEU A 206 6.86 12.48 2.98
N GLY A 207 6.93 13.77 2.61
CA GLY A 207 6.09 14.82 3.14
C GLY A 207 4.61 14.52 2.96
N LEU A 208 4.21 14.28 1.70
CA LEU A 208 2.83 14.02 1.28
C LEU A 208 2.30 12.68 1.78
N CYS A 209 3.13 11.64 1.79
CA CYS A 209 2.67 10.29 2.09
C CYS A 209 2.71 9.95 3.58
N TYR A 210 3.57 10.60 4.36
CA TYR A 210 3.82 10.23 5.76
C TYR A 210 3.79 11.43 6.69
N TYR A 211 4.69 12.40 6.50
CA TYR A 211 4.95 13.44 7.51
C TYR A 211 3.73 14.28 7.87
N PHE A 212 2.95 14.73 6.88
CA PHE A 212 1.76 15.54 7.15
C PHE A 212 0.63 14.79 7.86
N ARG A 213 0.67 13.45 7.88
CA ARG A 213 -0.31 12.61 8.58
C ARG A 213 0.02 12.41 10.05
N LEU A 214 1.26 12.74 10.44
CA LEU A 214 1.69 12.63 11.83
C LEU A 214 1.09 13.75 12.67
N ASP A 215 0.75 13.43 13.90
CA ASP A 215 0.44 14.40 14.95
C ASP A 215 1.71 15.15 15.38
N LYS A 216 1.56 16.12 16.30
CA LYS A 216 2.69 16.93 16.77
C LYS A 216 3.82 16.09 17.38
N ARG A 217 3.45 15.04 18.14
CA ARG A 217 4.40 14.12 18.76
C ARG A 217 5.13 13.28 17.72
N GLY A 218 4.42 12.70 16.78
CA GLY A 218 4.96 11.91 15.68
C GLY A 218 5.92 12.72 14.80
N ARG A 219 5.57 13.98 14.46
CA ARG A 219 6.46 14.87 13.71
C ARG A 219 7.76 15.17 14.47
N THR A 220 7.67 15.36 15.79
CA THR A 220 8.85 15.59 16.64
C THR A 220 9.76 14.38 16.66
N MET A 221 9.21 13.18 16.88
CA MET A 221 9.97 11.93 16.83
C MET A 221 10.63 11.69 15.47
N TYR A 222 9.87 11.92 14.39
CA TYR A 222 10.39 11.74 13.04
C TYR A 222 11.49 12.78 12.69
N ASN A 223 11.33 14.02 13.12
CA ASN A 223 12.37 15.04 12.97
C ASN A 223 13.67 14.65 13.68
N ASN A 224 13.58 14.13 14.91
CA ASN A 224 14.75 13.65 15.65
C ASN A 224 15.43 12.46 14.95
N LEU A 225 14.65 11.49 14.47
CA LEU A 225 15.15 10.35 13.72
C LEU A 225 15.90 10.80 12.45
N MET A 226 15.32 11.74 11.70
CA MET A 226 15.92 12.24 10.46
C MET A 226 17.14 13.12 10.74
N TYR A 227 17.12 13.90 11.83
CA TYR A 227 18.27 14.69 12.28
C TYR A 227 19.46 13.80 12.64
N GLN A 228 19.24 12.72 13.40
CA GLN A 228 20.30 11.75 13.71
C GLN A 228 20.92 11.11 12.46
N ARG A 229 20.13 10.93 11.40
CA ARG A 229 20.58 10.28 10.15
C ARG A 229 21.24 11.24 9.15
N LYS A 230 20.76 12.49 9.08
CA LYS A 230 21.08 13.44 8.00
C LYS A 230 21.72 14.74 8.49
N GLY A 231 21.80 14.96 9.80
CA GLY A 231 22.28 16.20 10.41
C GLY A 231 21.35 17.40 10.22
N ARG A 232 20.13 17.20 9.71
CA ARG A 232 19.11 18.23 9.49
C ARG A 232 17.72 17.68 9.80
N SER A 233 16.83 18.53 10.31
CA SER A 233 15.46 18.12 10.59
C SER A 233 14.70 17.89 9.27
N PHE A 234 13.76 16.95 9.28
CA PHE A 234 12.95 16.71 8.09
C PHE A 234 12.02 17.90 7.76
N SER A 235 11.49 18.58 8.79
CA SER A 235 10.70 19.80 8.60
C SER A 235 11.45 20.90 7.88
N GLU A 236 12.75 21.10 8.14
CA GLU A 236 13.54 22.12 7.44
C GLU A 236 13.65 21.81 5.94
N LEU A 237 13.95 20.54 5.62
CA LEU A 237 14.04 20.06 4.24
C LEU A 237 12.69 20.22 3.51
N LEU A 238 11.59 19.83 4.17
CA LEU A 238 10.26 19.90 3.58
C LEU A 238 9.77 21.34 3.42
N ASN A 239 9.98 22.20 4.43
CA ASN A 239 9.58 23.61 4.37
C ASN A 239 10.32 24.37 3.27
N THR A 240 11.58 24.00 3.00
CA THR A 240 12.32 24.55 1.86
C THR A 240 11.59 24.27 0.54
N GLU A 241 11.11 23.04 0.35
CA GLU A 241 10.34 22.67 -0.86
C GLU A 241 8.97 23.34 -0.91
N ILE A 242 8.26 23.45 0.22
CA ILE A 242 6.97 24.16 0.29
C ILE A 242 7.17 25.63 -0.10
N ASN A 243 8.21 26.28 0.40
CA ASN A 243 8.52 27.67 0.08
C ASN A 243 8.88 27.85 -1.39
N ASN A 244 9.68 26.95 -1.95
CA ASN A 244 10.02 26.96 -3.38
C ASN A 244 8.78 26.82 -4.25
N LEU A 245 7.89 25.88 -3.92
CA LEU A 245 6.63 25.67 -4.62
C LEU A 245 5.71 26.90 -4.49
N SER A 246 5.59 27.46 -3.29
CA SER A 246 4.73 28.63 -3.02
C SER A 246 5.17 29.85 -3.82
N LYS A 247 6.49 30.05 -4.02
CA LYS A 247 7.03 31.14 -4.85
C LYS A 247 6.69 30.99 -6.33
N SER A 248 6.50 29.77 -6.82
CA SER A 248 6.10 29.51 -8.21
C SER A 248 4.66 29.90 -8.49
N PHE A 249 3.80 29.89 -7.47
CA PHE A 249 2.43 30.42 -7.56
C PHE A 249 2.46 31.94 -7.31
N LYS A 250 2.82 32.72 -8.34
CA LYS A 250 2.55 34.17 -8.32
C LYS A 250 1.04 34.36 -8.21
N ILE A 251 0.56 34.85 -7.07
CA ILE A 251 -0.82 35.34 -6.94
C ILE A 251 -0.90 36.58 -7.85
N PRO A 252 -1.76 36.60 -8.88
CA PRO A 252 -1.96 37.80 -9.67
C PRO A 252 -2.37 38.93 -8.72
N ALA A 253 -1.67 40.07 -8.77
CA ALA A 253 -2.09 41.25 -8.04
C ALA A 253 -3.52 41.59 -8.48
N LYS A 254 -4.42 41.78 -7.50
CA LYS A 254 -5.77 42.28 -7.74
C LYS A 254 -5.75 43.71 -8.25
#